data_AF-A0A967VJN7-F1
#
_entry.id   AF-A0A967VJN7-F1
#
_cell.length_a   1.000
_cell.length_b   1.000
_cell.length_c   1.000
_cell.angle_alpha   90.00
_cell.angle_beta   90.00
_cell.angle_gamma   90.00
#
_symmetry.space_group_name_H-M   'P 1'
#
loop_
_entity.id
_entity.type
_entity.pdbx_description
1 polymer ?
#
loop_
_entity_poly.entity_id
_entity_poly.type
_entity_poly.pdbx_seq_one_letter_code
_entity_poly.pdbx_strand_id
1 'polypeptide(L)'
;QLHYFRQIAARHFDAGTNVILCTAKPAWLPPRRHGDDAMSNLKYFDDTVVREYGGRVRAYLAGDNHHYARYYSADGVQRITCGGGGAYII
;
A
#
# COMPACT_ATOMS: atom_id res chain seq x y z
N GLN A 1 -6.57 10.24 -9.91
CA GLN A 1 -6.77 9.31 -8.77
C GLN A 1 -6.63 10.00 -7.41
N LEU A 2 -5.56 10.76 -7.17
CA LEU A 2 -5.31 11.40 -5.87
C LEU A 2 -6.48 12.24 -5.31
N HIS A 3 -7.11 13.06 -6.16
CA HIS A 3 -8.26 13.88 -5.76
C HIS A 3 -9.43 13.04 -5.22
N TYR A 4 -9.76 11.93 -5.88
CA TYR A 4 -10.80 11.01 -5.43
C TYR A 4 -10.50 10.47 -4.02
N PHE A 5 -9.28 9.97 -3.79
CA PHE A 5 -8.93 9.43 -2.48
C PHE A 5 -8.89 10.51 -1.39
N ARG A 6 -8.45 11.73 -1.72
CA ARG A 6 -8.55 12.87 -0.79
C ARG A 6 -9.98 13.20 -0.41
N GLN A 7 -10.92 13.16 -1.37
CA GLN A 7 -12.34 13.36 -1.07
C GLN A 7 -12.89 12.25 -0.17
N ILE A 8 -12.52 10.99 -0.40
CA ILE A 8 -12.92 9.87 0.46
C ILE A 8 -12.33 10.04 1.87
N ALA A 9 -11.03 10.34 1.98
CA ALA A 9 -10.35 10.54 3.26
C ALA A 9 -10.97 11.71 4.04
N ALA A 10 -11.17 12.86 3.40
CA ALA A 10 -11.80 14.04 3.99
C ALA A 10 -13.21 13.77 4.53
N ARG A 11 -13.96 12.86 3.89
CA ARG A 11 -15.35 12.58 4.23
C ARG A 11 -15.51 11.46 5.26
N HIS A 12 -14.57 10.53 5.33
CA HIS A 12 -14.74 9.27 6.05
C HIS A 12 -13.67 8.99 7.11
N PHE A 13 -12.56 9.72 7.15
CA PHE A 13 -11.52 9.46 8.14
C PHE A 13 -11.80 10.22 9.43
N ASP A 14 -11.46 9.56 10.53
CA ASP A 14 -11.32 10.11 11.86
C ASP A 14 -9.89 9.93 12.38
N ALA A 15 -9.61 10.51 13.56
CA ALA A 15 -8.32 10.39 14.20
C ALA A 15 -8.01 8.92 14.52
N GLY A 16 -7.08 8.32 13.79
CA GLY A 16 -6.68 6.93 13.98
C GLY A 16 -7.39 5.92 13.10
N THR A 17 -8.16 6.34 12.09
CA THR A 17 -8.71 5.43 11.07
C THR A 17 -7.62 4.50 10.53
N ASN A 18 -7.86 3.19 10.62
CA ASN A 18 -6.94 2.17 10.13
C ASN A 18 -7.20 1.91 8.64
N VAL A 19 -6.15 2.00 7.83
CA VAL A 19 -6.23 1.82 6.38
C VAL A 19 -5.48 0.57 5.94
N ILE A 20 -6.11 -0.22 5.07
CA ILE A 20 -5.45 -1.25 4.25
C ILE A 20 -5.23 -0.64 2.87
N LEU A 21 -3.98 -0.41 2.50
CA LEU A 21 -3.63 0.19 1.22
C LEU A 21 -3.32 -0.91 0.19
N CYS A 22 -4.24 -1.08 -0.76
CA CYS A 22 -4.10 -2.05 -1.84
C CYS A 22 -3.47 -1.39 -3.07
N THR A 23 -2.37 -1.96 -3.56
CA THR A 23 -1.72 -1.54 -4.81
C THR A 23 -1.62 -2.72 -5.76
N ALA A 24 -1.58 -2.47 -7.07
CA ALA A 24 -1.38 -3.56 -8.03
C ALA A 24 -0.03 -4.26 -7.79
N LYS A 25 1.03 -3.44 -7.60
CA LYS A 25 2.42 -3.89 -7.49
C LYS A 25 2.97 -3.67 -6.08
N PRO A 26 3.83 -4.56 -5.58
CA PRO A 26 4.46 -4.42 -4.26
C PRO A 26 5.61 -3.39 -4.32
N ALA A 27 5.27 -2.10 -4.37
CA ALA A 27 6.22 -1.02 -4.58
C ALA A 27 7.30 -0.88 -3.47
N TRP A 28 7.10 -1.53 -2.33
CA TRP A 28 8.06 -1.60 -1.22
C TRP A 28 9.15 -2.65 -1.40
N LEU A 29 9.00 -3.56 -2.37
CA LEU A 29 10.06 -4.50 -2.70
C LEU A 29 11.06 -3.85 -3.65
N PRO A 30 12.35 -4.26 -3.60
CA PRO A 30 13.36 -3.75 -4.51
C PRO A 30 12.89 -3.84 -5.97
N PRO A 31 13.16 -2.83 -6.80
CA PRO A 31 12.76 -2.83 -8.18
C PRO A 31 13.45 -3.99 -8.91
N ARG A 32 12.71 -5.07 -9.14
CA ARG A 32 13.17 -6.12 -10.07
C ARG A 32 13.00 -5.68 -11.53
N ARG A 33 12.02 -4.78 -11.80
CA ARG A 33 11.61 -4.30 -13.15
C ARG A 33 10.88 -2.93 -13.18
N HIS A 34 10.83 -2.17 -12.08
CA HIS A 34 10.01 -0.93 -12.02
C HIS A 34 10.86 0.28 -11.64
N GLY A 35 10.48 1.46 -12.14
CA GLY A 35 11.25 2.68 -11.96
C GLY A 35 11.45 3.03 -10.48
N ASP A 36 12.55 3.73 -10.20
CA ASP A 36 13.04 4.06 -8.86
C ASP A 36 12.02 4.84 -8.00
N ASP A 37 11.01 5.43 -8.63
CA ASP A 37 10.01 6.28 -7.99
C ASP A 37 8.82 5.52 -7.38
N ALA A 38 8.69 4.20 -7.57
CA ALA A 38 7.51 3.44 -7.13
C ALA A 38 7.29 3.53 -5.61
N MET A 39 8.36 3.40 -4.83
CA MET A 39 8.31 3.51 -3.37
C MET A 39 8.03 4.96 -2.94
N SER A 40 8.63 5.94 -3.62
CA SER A 40 8.41 7.37 -3.37
C SER A 40 6.95 7.76 -3.60
N ASN A 41 6.33 7.26 -4.66
CA ASN A 41 4.91 7.48 -4.95
C ASN A 41 4.00 6.84 -3.89
N LEU A 42 4.32 5.62 -3.45
CA LEU A 42 3.58 4.96 -2.37
C LEU A 42 3.66 5.77 -1.07
N LYS A 43 4.85 6.26 -0.73
CA LYS A 43 5.07 7.11 0.44
C LYS A 43 4.32 8.44 0.32
N TYR A 44 4.36 9.08 -0.84
CA TYR A 44 3.64 10.33 -1.09
C TYR A 44 2.13 10.16 -0.91
N PHE A 45 1.56 9.02 -1.33
CA PHE A 45 0.16 8.72 -1.11
C PHE A 45 -0.16 8.51 0.39
N ASP A 46 0.63 7.71 1.11
CA ASP A 46 0.46 7.52 2.57
C ASP A 46 0.49 8.88 3.29
N ASP A 47 1.48 9.72 2.98
CA ASP A 47 1.64 11.00 3.66
C ASP A 47 0.51 12.00 3.32
N THR A 48 0.17 12.17 2.04
CA THR A 48 -0.73 13.25 1.57
C THR A 48 -2.20 12.88 1.38
N VAL A 49 -2.56 11.63 1.71
CA VAL A 49 -3.93 11.14 1.63
C VAL A 49 -4.33 10.43 2.91
N VAL A 50 -3.45 9.57 3.44
CA VAL A 50 -3.81 8.81 4.63
C VAL A 50 -3.52 9.60 5.90
N ARG A 51 -2.25 9.97 6.11
CA ARG A 51 -1.81 10.68 7.31
C ARG A 51 -2.32 12.11 7.41
N GLU A 52 -2.33 12.84 6.30
CA GLU A 52 -2.84 14.23 6.25
C GLU A 52 -4.29 14.33 6.75
N TYR A 53 -5.09 13.29 6.55
CA TYR A 53 -6.49 13.22 6.99
C TYR A 53 -6.69 12.38 8.28
N GLY A 54 -5.62 12.17 9.08
CA GLY A 54 -5.69 11.54 10.40
C GLY A 54 -5.70 10.00 10.40
N GLY A 55 -5.65 9.37 9.23
CA GLY A 55 -5.57 7.92 9.07
C GLY A 55 -4.16 7.36 9.28
N ARG A 56 -4.08 6.03 9.38
CA ARG A 56 -2.82 5.29 9.54
C ARG A 56 -2.88 4.01 8.72
N VAL A 57 -1.91 3.81 7.83
CA VAL A 57 -1.80 2.53 7.12
C VAL A 57 -1.33 1.44 8.10
N ARG A 58 -2.11 0.36 8.21
CA ARG A 58 -1.75 -0.82 9.04
C ARG A 58 -1.31 -2.00 8.19
N ALA A 59 -1.74 -2.05 6.93
CA ALA A 59 -1.32 -3.08 6.00
C ALA A 59 -1.21 -2.53 4.57
N TYR A 60 -0.16 -2.94 3.88
CA TYR A 60 -0.01 -2.81 2.43
C TYR A 60 -0.25 -4.17 1.79
N LEU A 61 -1.06 -4.22 0.74
CA LEU A 61 -1.45 -5.44 0.04
C LEU A 61 -1.21 -5.30 -1.47
N ALA A 62 -0.52 -6.26 -2.09
CA ALA A 62 -0.28 -6.25 -3.53
C ALA A 62 -0.26 -7.65 -4.15
N GLY A 63 -0.64 -7.74 -5.45
CA GLY A 63 -0.86 -9.02 -6.13
C GLY A 63 0.06 -9.33 -7.33
N ASP A 64 0.86 -8.39 -7.85
CA ASP A 64 1.65 -8.62 -9.08
C ASP A 64 2.64 -9.80 -8.99
N ASN A 65 3.15 -10.09 -7.79
CA ASN A 65 4.03 -11.24 -7.58
C ASN A 65 3.19 -12.49 -7.30
N HIS A 66 3.27 -13.51 -8.16
CA HIS A 66 2.48 -14.74 -8.13
C HIS A 66 2.85 -15.71 -6.98
N HIS A 67 3.11 -15.18 -5.79
CA HIS A 67 3.35 -15.91 -4.56
C HIS A 67 2.64 -15.22 -3.39
N TYR A 68 2.77 -15.81 -2.20
CA TYR A 68 2.39 -15.19 -0.93
C TYR A 68 3.62 -14.93 -0.07
N ALA A 69 3.77 -13.71 0.43
CA ALA A 69 4.76 -13.37 1.46
C ALA A 69 4.22 -12.27 2.37
N ARG A 70 4.58 -12.32 3.65
CA ARG A 70 4.14 -11.36 4.67
C ARG A 70 5.32 -10.89 5.50
N TYR A 71 5.50 -9.58 5.54
CA TYR A 71 6.51 -8.88 6.33
C TYR A 71 5.83 -7.94 7.32
N TYR A 72 6.50 -7.68 8.44
CA TYR A 72 6.07 -6.69 9.42
C TYR A 72 7.23 -5.80 9.85
N SER A 73 6.95 -4.53 10.12
CA SER A 73 7.91 -3.61 10.75
C SER A 73 7.74 -3.59 12.26
N ALA A 74 8.71 -3.01 12.98
CA ALA A 74 8.72 -2.92 14.44
C ALA A 74 7.49 -2.20 15.02
N ASP A 75 6.88 -1.28 14.27
CA ASP A 75 5.64 -0.57 14.58
C ASP A 75 4.35 -1.38 14.24
N GLY A 76 4.52 -2.64 13.83
CA GLY A 76 3.46 -3.60 13.55
C GLY A 76 2.80 -3.46 12.18
N VAL A 77 3.26 -2.54 11.32
CA VAL A 77 2.70 -2.36 9.97
C VAL A 77 3.05 -3.55 9.08
N GLN A 78 2.04 -4.07 8.39
CA GLN A 78 2.14 -5.27 7.55
C GLN A 78 2.41 -4.91 6.09
N ARG A 79 3.20 -5.72 5.40
CA ARG A 79 3.40 -5.67 3.95
C ARG A 79 3.21 -7.07 3.39
N ILE A 80 2.21 -7.23 2.51
CA ILE A 80 1.72 -8.54 2.07
C ILE A 80 1.74 -8.58 0.54
N THR A 81 2.44 -9.55 -0.04
CA THR A 81 2.26 -9.98 -1.43
C THR A 81 1.30 -11.17 -1.44
N CYS A 82 0.31 -11.16 -2.34
CA CYS A 82 -0.75 -12.18 -2.41
C CYS A 82 -1.22 -12.43 -3.85
N GLY A 83 -0.29 -12.62 -4.78
CA GLY A 83 -0.59 -12.72 -6.21
C GLY A 83 -0.91 -14.10 -6.75
N GLY A 84 -0.91 -15.14 -5.91
CA GLY A 84 -1.10 -16.53 -6.32
C GLY A 84 -2.53 -16.91 -6.72
N GLY A 85 -3.35 -15.98 -7.21
CA GLY A 85 -4.78 -16.19 -7.45
C GLY A 85 -5.14 -17.00 -8.71
N GLY A 86 -4.16 -17.39 -9.54
CA GLY A 86 -4.43 -18.21 -10.74
C GLY A 86 -3.40 -18.08 -11.87
N ALA A 87 -2.52 -17.08 -11.83
CA ALA A 87 -1.39 -17.01 -12.74
C ALA A 87 -0.27 -18.00 -12.33
N TYR A 88 0.56 -18.41 -13.29
CA TYR A 88 1.64 -19.37 -13.06
C TYR A 88 2.61 -18.87 -11.98
N ILE A 89 2.98 -19.74 -11.03
CA ILE A 89 3.95 -19.40 -9.98
C ILE A 89 5.33 -19.30 -10.62
N ILE A 90 5.93 -18.10 -10.58
CA ILE A 90 7.27 -17.81 -11.13
C ILE A 90 8.30 -17.89 -10.01
#